data_AF-A0A327WF89-F1
#
_entry.id   AF-A0A327WF89-F1
#
_cell.length_a   1.000
_cell.length_b   1.000
_cell.length_c   1.000
_cell.angle_alpha   90.00
_cell.angle_beta   90.00
_cell.angle_gamma   90.00
#
_symmetry.space_group_name_H-M   'P 1'
#
loop_
_entity.id
_entity.type
_entity.pdbx_description
1 polymer ?
#
loop_
_entity_poly.entity_id
_entity_poly.type
_entity_poly.pdbx_seq_one_letter_code
_entity_poly.pdbx_strand_id
1 'polypeptide(L)'
;MKSFYSNDYLIEVNEKRCAEYLAASQQFSSKFTVMVVIYSAMSASLWSICRDVLTAGFKNNFMLWTFLLFALCYGLSILFTFLLLIPDEKIAIEGPAYYSNVLKKFLEKAVPKHQIPLSTVIDKELSSYYLADIERVAAEFHSQMEWKRLCYTRSFFFTAIAFALYFICLAIRFFM
;
A
#
# COMPACT_ATOMS: atom_id res chain seq x y z
N MET A 1 17.25 30.45 -16.77
CA MET A 1 16.03 30.02 -16.07
C MET A 1 15.21 29.19 -17.05
N LYS A 2 15.10 27.86 -16.85
CA LYS A 2 14.18 27.04 -17.64
C LYS A 2 12.76 27.43 -17.24
N SER A 3 11.92 27.78 -18.22
CA SER A 3 10.51 28.06 -17.98
C SER A 3 9.87 26.81 -17.37
N PHE A 4 9.11 26.97 -16.29
CA PHE A 4 8.32 25.89 -15.65
C PHE A 4 7.38 25.17 -16.64
N TYR A 5 7.11 25.81 -17.79
CA TYR A 5 6.30 25.31 -18.91
C TYR A 5 7.06 24.61 -20.02
N SER A 6 8.39 24.46 -19.94
CA SER A 6 9.07 23.57 -20.88
C SER A 6 8.55 22.16 -20.63
N ASN A 7 7.97 21.52 -21.64
CA ASN A 7 7.50 20.14 -21.55
C ASN A 7 8.57 19.24 -20.91
N ASP A 8 9.85 19.50 -21.19
CA ASP A 8 11.00 18.81 -20.59
C ASP A 8 11.00 18.82 -19.05
N TYR A 9 10.65 19.94 -18.41
CA TYR A 9 10.59 20.05 -16.95
C TYR A 9 9.40 19.25 -16.38
N LEU A 10 8.24 19.32 -17.03
CA LEU A 10 7.06 18.55 -16.62
C LEU A 10 7.27 17.05 -16.80
N ILE A 11 7.94 16.65 -17.87
CA ILE A 11 8.35 15.26 -18.12
C ILE A 11 9.34 14.81 -17.05
N GLU A 12 10.41 15.58 -16.79
CA GLU A 12 11.42 15.24 -15.77
C GLU A 12 10.79 15.08 -14.37
N VAL A 13 9.85 15.94 -13.99
CA VAL A 13 9.15 15.86 -12.71
C VAL A 13 8.25 14.62 -12.64
N ASN A 14 7.52 14.30 -13.71
CA ASN A 14 6.68 13.11 -13.75
C ASN A 14 7.51 11.82 -13.74
N GLU A 15 8.64 11.78 -14.45
CA GLU A 15 9.56 10.64 -14.44
C GLU A 15 10.12 10.38 -13.05
N LYS A 16 10.57 11.43 -12.33
CA LYS A 16 11.05 11.30 -10.94
C LYS A 16 9.98 10.72 -10.02
N ARG A 17 8.73 11.17 -10.14
CA ARG A 17 7.61 10.65 -9.34
C ARG A 17 7.25 9.22 -9.69
N CYS A 18 7.20 8.87 -10.97
CA CYS A 18 7.00 7.48 -11.40
C CYS A 18 8.10 6.58 -10.81
N ALA A 19 9.36 7.03 -10.80
CA ALA A 19 10.45 6.29 -10.19
C ALA A 19 10.28 6.12 -8.66
N GLU A 20 9.86 7.16 -7.94
CA GLU A 20 9.57 7.09 -6.50
C GLU A 20 8.41 6.14 -6.20
N TYR A 21 7.33 6.20 -6.97
CA TYR A 21 6.18 5.31 -6.83
C TYR A 21 6.53 3.86 -7.15
N LEU A 22 7.34 3.63 -8.18
CA LEU A 22 7.86 2.30 -8.50
C LEU A 22 8.73 1.75 -7.37
N ALA A 23 9.66 2.54 -6.85
CA ALA A 23 10.53 2.14 -5.74
C ALA A 23 9.73 1.78 -4.48
N ALA A 24 8.72 2.58 -4.16
CA ALA A 24 7.79 2.31 -3.07
C ALA A 24 6.99 1.02 -3.25
N SER A 25 6.41 0.83 -4.44
CA SER A 25 5.66 -0.37 -4.79
C SER A 25 6.55 -1.61 -4.69
N GLN A 26 7.79 -1.53 -5.18
CA GLN A 26 8.78 -2.60 -5.09
C GLN A 26 9.14 -2.93 -3.64
N GLN A 27 9.21 -1.94 -2.75
CA GLN A 27 9.45 -2.17 -1.32
C GLN A 27 8.30 -2.95 -0.67
N PHE A 28 7.04 -2.64 -0.99
CA PHE A 28 5.88 -3.38 -0.48
C PHE A 28 5.79 -4.78 -1.06
N SER A 29 6.10 -4.96 -2.35
CA SER A 29 6.20 -6.27 -2.98
C SER A 29 7.25 -7.16 -2.30
N SER A 30 8.42 -6.61 -1.97
CA SER A 30 9.46 -7.33 -1.23
C SER A 30 8.97 -7.76 0.17
N LYS A 31 8.33 -6.85 0.91
CA LYS A 31 7.72 -7.14 2.22
C LYS A 31 6.66 -8.23 2.14
N PHE A 32 5.81 -8.19 1.12
CA PHE A 32 4.79 -9.21 0.87
C PHE A 32 5.45 -10.58 0.63
N THR A 33 6.47 -10.64 -0.24
CA THR A 33 7.21 -11.89 -0.51
C THR A 33 7.79 -12.49 0.76
N VAL A 34 8.38 -11.67 1.64
CA VAL A 34 8.89 -12.14 2.95
C VAL A 34 7.77 -12.74 3.81
N MET A 35 6.60 -12.10 3.87
CA MET A 35 5.45 -12.63 4.60
C MET A 35 4.97 -13.96 4.05
N VAL A 36 4.89 -14.09 2.72
CA VAL A 36 4.48 -15.34 2.05
C VAL A 36 5.45 -16.48 2.37
N VAL A 37 6.75 -16.23 2.40
CA VAL A 37 7.76 -17.23 2.79
C VAL A 37 7.55 -17.67 4.25
N ILE A 38 7.29 -16.73 5.16
CA ILE A 38 6.99 -17.05 6.56
C ILE A 38 5.74 -17.91 6.66
N TYR A 39 4.67 -17.55 5.94
CA TYR A 39 3.42 -18.28 5.98
C TYR A 39 3.51 -19.68 5.39
N SER A 40 4.28 -19.87 4.33
CA SER A 40 4.50 -21.20 3.75
C SER A 40 5.27 -22.11 4.71
N ALA A 41 6.28 -21.59 5.41
CA ALA A 41 6.96 -22.35 6.47
C ALA A 41 6.01 -22.72 7.63
N MET A 42 5.21 -21.76 8.12
CA MET A 42 4.22 -22.01 9.18
C MET A 42 3.13 -23.00 8.76
N SER A 43 2.65 -22.89 7.51
CA SER A 43 1.62 -23.80 6.97
C SER A 43 2.12 -25.23 6.88
N ALA A 44 3.38 -25.42 6.47
CA ALA A 44 3.98 -26.76 6.40
C ALA A 44 4.08 -27.42 7.78
N SER A 45 4.39 -26.65 8.83
CA SER A 45 4.49 -27.17 10.19
C SER A 45 3.13 -27.31 10.90
N LEU A 46 2.09 -26.66 10.37
CA LEU A 46 0.75 -26.66 10.95
C LEU A 46 0.08 -28.04 10.93
N TRP A 47 0.31 -28.81 9.87
CA TRP A 47 -0.35 -30.11 9.66
C TRP A 47 -0.19 -31.06 10.85
N SER A 48 1.03 -31.14 11.39
CA SER A 48 1.33 -32.01 12.53
C SER A 48 0.53 -31.62 13.77
N ILE A 49 0.40 -30.32 14.06
CA ILE A 49 -0.38 -29.84 15.20
C ILE A 49 -1.87 -30.07 14.99
N CYS A 50 -2.39 -29.79 13.80
CA CYS A 50 -3.79 -30.07 13.48
C CYS A 50 -4.14 -31.55 13.73
N ARG A 51 -3.26 -32.46 13.29
CA ARG A 51 -3.44 -33.90 13.51
C ARG A 51 -3.48 -34.24 14.99
N ASP A 52 -2.55 -33.70 15.79
CA ASP A 52 -2.50 -33.97 17.23
C ASP A 52 -3.75 -33.44 17.95
N VAL A 53 -4.21 -32.22 17.62
CA VAL A 53 -5.42 -31.64 18.21
C VAL A 53 -6.66 -32.48 17.88
N LEU A 54 -6.78 -32.95 16.64
CA LEU A 54 -7.92 -33.76 16.19
C LEU A 54 -7.91 -35.17 16.78
N THR A 55 -6.73 -35.77 16.94
CA THR A 55 -6.58 -37.15 17.45
C THR A 55 -6.60 -37.24 18.98
N ALA A 56 -6.12 -36.22 19.69
CA ALA A 56 -6.13 -36.17 21.16
C ALA A 56 -7.55 -36.06 21.76
N GLY A 57 -8.55 -35.78 20.92
CA GLY A 57 -9.97 -35.85 21.27
C GLY A 57 -10.35 -35.01 22.48
N PHE A 58 -10.25 -33.68 22.39
CA PHE A 58 -10.65 -32.69 23.41
C PHE A 58 -10.16 -32.92 24.86
N LYS A 59 -9.32 -33.92 25.14
CA LYS A 59 -8.87 -34.24 26.50
C LYS A 59 -8.07 -33.11 27.12
N ASN A 60 -7.42 -32.30 26.30
CA ASN A 60 -6.68 -31.12 26.72
C ASN A 60 -7.33 -29.83 26.20
N ASN A 61 -8.31 -29.32 26.95
CA ASN A 61 -9.00 -28.07 26.65
C ASN A 61 -8.03 -26.89 26.47
N PHE A 62 -6.90 -26.88 27.18
CA PHE A 62 -5.90 -25.81 27.08
C PHE A 62 -5.25 -25.80 25.68
N MET A 63 -4.83 -26.96 25.18
CA MET A 63 -4.27 -27.10 23.83
C MET A 63 -5.26 -26.65 22.75
N LEU A 64 -6.55 -26.96 22.91
CA LEU A 64 -7.60 -26.52 22.00
C LEU A 64 -7.72 -24.99 21.96
N TRP A 65 -7.80 -24.34 23.13
CA TRP A 65 -7.92 -22.88 23.20
C TRP A 65 -6.69 -22.17 22.63
N THR A 66 -5.49 -22.67 22.91
CA THR A 66 -4.25 -22.12 22.33
C THR A 66 -4.23 -22.30 20.81
N PHE A 67 -4.68 -23.45 20.31
CA PHE A 67 -4.77 -23.70 18.87
C PHE A 67 -5.81 -22.82 18.17
N LEU A 68 -6.98 -22.60 18.77
CA LEU A 68 -8.00 -21.68 18.25
C LEU A 68 -7.49 -20.24 18.21
N LEU A 69 -6.81 -19.79 19.26
CA LEU A 69 -6.21 -18.46 19.30
C LEU A 69 -5.10 -18.32 18.26
N PHE A 70 -4.27 -19.36 18.10
CA PHE A 70 -3.27 -19.44 17.04
C PHE A 70 -3.93 -19.27 15.66
N ALA A 71 -4.97 -20.04 15.37
CA ALA A 71 -5.64 -20.04 14.07
C ALA A 71 -6.28 -18.66 13.78
N LEU A 72 -6.86 -18.03 14.79
CA LEU A 72 -7.43 -16.69 14.69
C LEU A 72 -6.35 -15.63 14.41
N CYS A 73 -5.24 -15.63 15.15
CA CYS A 73 -4.14 -14.70 14.91
C CYS A 73 -3.50 -14.92 13.54
N TYR A 74 -3.28 -16.17 13.14
CA TYR A 74 -2.72 -16.53 11.85
C TYR A 74 -3.64 -16.11 10.69
N GLY A 75 -4.94 -16.35 10.81
CA GLY A 75 -5.94 -15.92 9.84
C GLY A 75 -6.03 -14.40 9.69
N LEU A 76 -6.03 -13.66 10.81
CA LEU A 76 -5.99 -12.20 10.80
C LEU A 76 -4.71 -11.68 10.14
N SER A 77 -3.57 -12.30 10.43
CA SER A 77 -2.29 -11.94 9.81
C SER A 77 -2.35 -12.08 8.27
N ILE A 78 -2.85 -13.21 7.78
CA ILE A 78 -3.03 -13.46 6.35
C ILE A 78 -3.96 -12.43 5.73
N LEU A 79 -5.08 -12.10 6.38
CA LEU A 79 -6.03 -11.10 5.88
C LEU A 79 -5.36 -9.73 5.71
N PHE A 80 -4.59 -9.27 6.69
CA PHE A 80 -3.84 -8.01 6.57
C PHE A 80 -2.78 -8.06 5.47
N THR A 81 -2.17 -9.22 5.23
CA THR A 81 -1.21 -9.40 4.12
C THR A 81 -1.88 -9.38 2.76
N PHE A 82 -3.09 -9.93 2.61
CA PHE A 82 -3.86 -9.77 1.37
C PHE A 82 -4.28 -8.33 1.11
N LEU A 83 -4.67 -7.59 2.16
CA LEU A 83 -4.97 -6.16 2.06
C LEU A 83 -3.75 -5.34 1.59
N LEU A 84 -2.53 -5.80 1.86
CA LEU A 84 -1.29 -5.17 1.36
C LEU A 84 -1.17 -5.24 -0.18
N LEU A 85 -1.79 -6.25 -0.79
CA LEU A 85 -1.66 -6.57 -2.22
C LEU A 85 -2.69 -5.84 -3.10
N ILE A 86 -3.69 -5.20 -2.49
CA ILE A 86 -4.71 -4.47 -3.24
C ILE A 86 -4.04 -3.33 -4.02
N PRO A 87 -4.19 -3.31 -5.37
CA PRO A 87 -3.61 -2.27 -6.19
C PRO A 87 -4.37 -0.95 -5.98
N ASP A 88 -3.62 0.14 -5.90
CA ASP A 88 -4.18 1.47 -5.75
C ASP A 88 -4.47 2.05 -7.14
N GLU A 89 -5.69 1.84 -7.65
CA GLU A 89 -6.07 2.26 -9.02
C GLU A 89 -6.22 3.79 -9.18
N LYS A 90 -6.17 4.57 -8.09
CA LYS A 90 -6.65 5.97 -8.07
C LYS A 90 -5.59 7.05 -8.23
N ILE A 91 -4.31 6.71 -8.23
CA ILE A 91 -3.21 7.69 -8.14
C ILE A 91 -2.61 7.95 -9.53
N ALA A 92 -3.44 8.39 -10.47
CA ALA A 92 -2.95 8.84 -11.77
C ALA A 92 -3.15 10.36 -11.87
N ILE A 93 -2.04 11.11 -11.85
CA ILE A 93 -2.06 12.52 -12.26
C ILE A 93 -2.47 12.54 -13.73
N GLU A 94 -3.41 13.42 -14.10
CA GLU A 94 -3.78 13.57 -15.50
C GLU A 94 -2.56 14.00 -16.33
N GLY A 95 -2.41 13.40 -17.51
CA GLY A 95 -1.22 13.64 -18.33
C GLY A 95 -1.05 15.12 -18.71
N PRO A 96 0.17 15.58 -19.03
CA PRO A 96 0.44 16.97 -19.41
C PRO A 96 -0.38 17.47 -20.61
N ALA A 97 -0.87 16.55 -21.43
CA ALA A 97 -1.81 16.82 -22.52
C ALA A 97 -3.16 17.39 -22.02
N TYR A 98 -3.63 17.00 -20.83
CA TYR A 98 -4.86 17.54 -20.24
C TYR A 98 -4.69 19.02 -19.89
N TYR A 99 -3.61 19.34 -19.17
CA TYR A 99 -3.30 20.71 -18.75
C TYR A 99 -3.11 21.63 -19.95
N SER A 100 -2.35 21.19 -20.96
CA SER A 100 -2.06 22.00 -22.15
C SER A 100 -3.22 22.12 -23.15
N ASN A 101 -4.05 21.07 -23.33
CA ASN A 101 -5.08 21.07 -24.38
C ASN A 101 -6.50 21.27 -23.87
N VAL A 102 -6.79 20.94 -22.61
CA VAL A 102 -8.14 20.99 -22.03
C VAL A 102 -8.24 22.18 -21.09
N LEU A 103 -7.41 22.21 -20.05
CA LEU A 103 -7.47 23.25 -19.02
C LEU A 103 -7.09 24.63 -19.56
N LYS A 104 -6.02 24.71 -20.37
CA LYS A 104 -5.60 25.97 -21.02
C LYS A 104 -6.71 26.55 -21.90
N LYS A 105 -7.35 25.72 -22.73
CA LYS A 105 -8.46 26.16 -23.61
C LYS A 105 -9.69 26.58 -22.83
N PHE A 106 -9.92 25.99 -21.65
CA PHE A 106 -11.01 26.40 -20.76
C PHE A 106 -10.73 27.79 -20.16
N LEU A 107 -9.52 28.01 -19.64
CA LEU A 107 -9.11 29.31 -19.08
C LEU A 107 -9.07 30.42 -20.15
N GLU A 108 -8.58 30.12 -21.36
CA GLU A 108 -8.59 31.06 -22.50
C GLU A 108 -10.01 31.49 -22.92
N LYS A 109 -11.03 30.64 -22.71
CA LYS A 109 -12.44 30.97 -22.98
C LYS A 109 -13.09 31.77 -21.86
N ALA A 110 -12.60 31.65 -20.64
CA ALA A 110 -13.15 32.32 -19.46
C ALA A 110 -12.68 33.79 -19.31
N VAL A 111 -11.54 34.15 -19.90
CA VAL A 111 -10.95 35.50 -19.79
C VAL A 111 -11.35 36.39 -20.98
N PRO A 112 -11.94 37.59 -20.76
CA PRO A 112 -12.31 38.51 -21.84
C PRO A 112 -11.09 39.07 -22.59
N LYS A 113 -11.17 39.07 -23.94
CA LYS A 113 -10.08 39.35 -24.91
C LYS A 113 -9.38 40.72 -24.82
N HIS A 114 -9.72 41.58 -23.86
CA HIS A 114 -9.32 43.00 -23.84
C HIS A 114 -8.47 43.45 -22.64
N GLN A 115 -7.90 42.53 -21.86
CA GLN A 115 -6.88 42.86 -20.85
C GLN A 115 -5.55 42.11 -21.13
N ILE A 116 -4.45 42.87 -21.11
CA ILE A 116 -3.05 42.48 -21.39
C ILE A 116 -2.53 41.49 -20.33
N PRO A 117 -1.43 40.72 -20.53
CA PRO A 117 -1.09 39.85 -21.64
C PRO A 117 -1.58 38.42 -21.32
N LEU A 118 -2.46 37.89 -22.17
CA LEU A 118 -3.19 36.63 -21.97
C LEU A 118 -2.31 35.45 -21.49
N SER A 119 -1.03 35.42 -21.86
CA SER A 119 -0.11 34.34 -21.52
C SER A 119 0.29 34.29 -20.05
N THR A 120 0.66 35.39 -19.40
CA THR A 120 1.29 35.31 -18.07
C THR A 120 0.30 35.03 -16.93
N VAL A 121 -0.95 35.49 -17.06
CA VAL A 121 -2.01 35.22 -16.06
C VAL A 121 -2.51 33.79 -16.20
N ILE A 122 -2.74 33.33 -17.44
CA ILE A 122 -3.14 31.94 -17.72
C ILE A 122 -2.03 30.96 -17.30
N ASP A 123 -0.77 31.28 -17.59
CA ASP A 123 0.39 30.50 -17.12
C ASP A 123 0.52 30.53 -15.58
N LYS A 124 0.05 31.57 -14.90
CA LYS A 124 0.04 31.57 -13.43
C LYS A 124 -1.09 30.71 -12.87
N GLU A 125 -2.28 30.77 -13.44
CA GLU A 125 -3.40 29.93 -13.00
C GLU A 125 -3.17 28.46 -13.32
N LEU A 126 -2.68 28.15 -14.52
CA LEU A 126 -2.46 26.76 -14.94
C LEU A 126 -1.37 26.07 -14.10
N SER A 127 -0.36 26.83 -13.66
CA SER A 127 0.66 26.33 -12.74
C SER A 127 0.11 26.13 -11.33
N SER A 128 -0.78 27.02 -10.88
CA SER A 128 -1.50 26.85 -9.61
C SER A 128 -2.39 25.61 -9.62
N TYR A 129 -3.14 25.35 -10.69
CA TYR A 129 -3.97 24.16 -10.81
C TYR A 129 -3.13 22.88 -10.86
N TYR A 130 -2.05 22.89 -11.61
CA TYR A 130 -1.12 21.76 -11.67
C TYR A 130 -0.50 21.48 -10.29
N LEU A 131 -0.04 22.51 -9.57
CA LEU A 131 0.49 22.36 -8.22
C LEU A 131 -0.55 21.83 -7.24
N ALA A 132 -1.79 22.33 -7.30
CA ALA A 132 -2.87 21.85 -6.44
C ALA A 132 -3.21 20.36 -6.70
N ASP A 133 -3.21 19.94 -7.97
CA ASP A 133 -3.49 18.54 -8.31
C ASP A 133 -2.35 17.61 -7.86
N ILE A 134 -1.12 18.10 -7.96
CA ILE A 134 0.06 17.42 -7.40
C ILE A 134 -0.05 17.25 -5.90
N GLU A 135 -0.37 18.32 -5.17
CA GLU A 135 -0.49 18.27 -3.71
C GLU A 135 -1.59 17.30 -3.28
N ARG A 136 -2.72 17.29 -3.99
CA ARG A 136 -3.81 16.34 -3.78
C ARG A 136 -3.34 14.90 -3.99
N VAL A 137 -2.69 14.61 -5.11
CA VAL A 137 -2.23 13.26 -5.44
C VAL A 137 -1.12 12.80 -4.48
N ALA A 138 -0.21 13.70 -4.09
CA ALA A 138 0.82 13.41 -3.09
C ALA A 138 0.20 13.10 -1.71
N ALA A 139 -0.82 13.84 -1.29
CA ALA A 139 -1.53 13.59 -0.05
C ALA A 139 -2.28 12.24 -0.07
N GLU A 140 -2.94 11.91 -1.17
CA GLU A 140 -3.61 10.62 -1.36
C GLU A 140 -2.60 9.47 -1.35
N PHE A 141 -1.48 9.60 -2.07
CA PHE A 141 -0.41 8.62 -2.09
C PHE A 141 0.19 8.40 -0.68
N HIS A 142 0.44 9.48 0.07
CA HIS A 142 0.96 9.39 1.42
C HIS A 142 -0.01 8.67 2.36
N SER A 143 -1.30 8.99 2.28
CA SER A 143 -2.34 8.30 3.06
C SER A 143 -2.39 6.80 2.77
N GLN A 144 -2.29 6.42 1.49
CA GLN A 144 -2.30 5.01 1.08
C GLN A 144 -1.02 4.27 1.51
N MET A 145 0.14 4.93 1.45
CA MET A 145 1.38 4.38 1.99
C MET A 145 1.28 4.10 3.48
N GLU A 146 0.75 5.04 4.26
CA GLU A 146 0.56 4.87 5.70
C GLU A 146 -0.43 3.74 6.01
N TRP A 147 -1.51 3.62 5.22
CA TRP A 147 -2.42 2.47 5.30
C TRP A 147 -1.70 1.13 5.05
N LYS A 148 -0.94 1.03 3.95
CA LYS A 148 -0.16 -0.19 3.62
C LYS A 148 0.88 -0.51 4.69
N ARG A 149 1.54 0.51 5.25
CA ARG A 149 2.47 0.37 6.37
C ARG A 149 1.78 -0.17 7.62
N LEU A 150 0.57 0.31 7.92
CA LEU A 150 -0.23 -0.18 9.03
C LEU A 150 -0.63 -1.65 8.81
N CYS A 151 -1.10 -2.01 7.63
CA CYS A 151 -1.43 -3.40 7.26
C CYS A 151 -0.22 -4.32 7.44
N TYR A 152 0.96 -3.93 6.94
CA TYR A 152 2.19 -4.71 7.12
C TYR A 152 2.56 -4.89 8.60
N THR A 153 2.49 -3.81 9.39
CA THR A 153 2.83 -3.84 10.82
C THR A 153 1.85 -4.74 11.60
N ARG A 154 0.55 -4.63 11.30
CA ARG A 154 -0.50 -5.48 11.91
C ARG A 154 -0.31 -6.93 11.54
N SER A 155 -0.07 -7.22 10.26
CA SER A 155 0.25 -8.57 9.78
C SER A 155 1.44 -9.15 10.56
N PHE A 156 2.56 -8.42 10.64
CA PHE A 156 3.74 -8.87 11.37
C PHE A 156 3.48 -9.14 12.85
N PHE A 157 2.75 -8.24 13.52
CA PHE A 157 2.39 -8.39 14.91
C PHE A 157 1.55 -9.65 15.16
N PHE A 158 0.52 -9.90 14.34
CA PHE A 158 -0.29 -11.11 14.44
C PHE A 158 0.49 -12.38 14.11
N THR A 159 1.43 -12.32 13.15
CA THR A 159 2.36 -13.43 12.86
C THR A 159 3.24 -13.74 14.07
N ALA A 160 3.79 -12.73 14.73
CA ALA A 160 4.64 -12.92 15.91
C ALA A 160 3.86 -13.57 17.08
N ILE A 161 2.63 -13.13 17.32
CA ILE A 161 1.74 -13.77 18.30
C ILE A 161 1.43 -15.21 17.89
N ALA A 162 1.12 -15.46 16.63
CA ALA A 162 0.87 -16.80 16.12
C ALA A 162 2.10 -17.71 16.31
N PHE A 163 3.33 -17.22 16.08
CA PHE A 163 4.54 -17.98 16.40
C PHE A 163 4.65 -18.33 17.88
N ALA A 164 4.41 -17.37 18.79
CA ALA A 164 4.45 -17.63 20.23
C ALA A 164 3.43 -18.72 20.63
N LEU A 165 2.20 -18.63 20.12
CA LEU A 165 1.15 -19.62 20.38
C LEU A 165 1.49 -20.99 19.77
N TYR A 166 2.10 -21.01 18.60
CA TYR A 166 2.59 -22.23 17.96
C TYR A 166 3.64 -22.94 18.83
N PHE A 167 4.61 -22.20 19.38
CA PHE A 167 5.61 -22.76 20.30
C PHE A 167 4.98 -23.28 21.60
N ILE A 168 3.95 -22.61 22.12
CA ILE A 168 3.20 -23.11 23.29
C ILE A 168 2.50 -24.43 22.95
N CYS A 169 1.84 -24.54 21.80
CA CYS A 169 1.23 -25.79 21.32
C CYS A 169 2.27 -26.93 21.20
N LEU A 170 3.47 -26.64 20.67
CA LEU A 170 4.56 -27.61 20.60
C LEU A 170 5.08 -28.03 21.97
N ALA A 171 5.24 -27.09 22.91
CA ALA A 171 5.68 -27.40 24.26
C ALA A 171 4.68 -28.32 24.96
N ILE A 172 3.38 -28.03 24.88
CA ILE A 172 2.32 -28.87 25.44
C ILE A 172 2.38 -30.28 24.86
N ARG A 173 2.58 -30.40 23.54
CA ARG A 173 2.74 -31.71 22.88
C ARG A 173 3.94 -32.50 23.42
N PHE A 174 5.04 -31.84 23.74
CA PHE A 174 6.26 -32.54 24.18
C PHE A 174 6.19 -32.99 25.66
N PHE A 175 5.46 -32.25 26.49
CA PHE A 175 5.32 -32.55 27.93
C PHE A 175 4.14 -33.48 28.28
N MET A 176 3.31 -33.85 27.32
CA MET A 176 2.12 -34.70 27.51
C MET A 176 2.28 -36.05 26.81
#